data_AF-A0A1I0KR15-F1
#
_entry.id   AF-A0A1I0KR15-F1
#
_cell.length_a   1.000
_cell.length_b   1.000
_cell.length_c   1.000
_cell.angle_alpha   90.00
_cell.angle_beta   90.00
_cell.angle_gamma   90.00
#
_symmetry.space_group_name_H-M   'P 1'
#
loop_
_entity.id
_entity.type
_entity.pdbx_description
1 polymer ?
#
loop_
_entity_poly.entity_id
_entity_poly.type
_entity_poly.pdbx_seq_one_letter_code
_entity_poly.pdbx_strand_id
1 'polypeptide(L)'
;MTLNLLMAHADDGNPVLQEALPVEALREAPIEPLEIPERLWNHIADQNLLTKQRWGVVAPKGPSGDLLLKLIAPLREKRAHDQGGVPVRIYRVNPGMDAPSSMRWKHQCFWSEDVDEEERPRYLLILGGLKEVSLELQQALATSAYVGRLAFDSEAGYQAYVSKVLHWERAQARESKARLLLYTAQDGSDAILQGHADLITPCLDACLSHSSTANALHLSDGSQAPGQALLTRAATPEPSILLSVSHGLGRPPNGWSSGDSQRALQGALRLPGQARLTGADLMSGAFLPGGVWFCFACFSAGTPAHSLYTPWVRQLAKTHSQMARVLASLPQPLGEEPFIAALPQAVLANPDGPLAVIGHVDLAWTLSFSAHGQRTTSRFFGVLRALAQGHRAGPSLMALQHFFNEMNMSLTARDSHAALETDRGRKVFASEQDHAYLWLQRQDLMGFILLGDPAVRLPVSLPPEES
;
A
#
# COMPACT_ATOMS: atom_id res chain seq x y z
N MET A 1 -15.36 19.65 46.03
CA MET A 1 -15.11 18.26 45.58
C MET A 1 -13.76 17.84 46.13
N THR A 2 -13.50 16.56 46.33
CA THR A 2 -12.24 16.05 46.88
C THR A 2 -11.59 15.08 45.89
N LEU A 3 -10.28 15.16 45.74
CA LEU A 3 -9.49 14.29 44.86
C LEU A 3 -8.96 13.12 45.69
N ASN A 4 -9.23 11.90 45.23
CA ASN A 4 -8.77 10.68 45.87
C ASN A 4 -7.75 10.01 44.94
N LEU A 5 -6.67 9.47 45.51
CA LEU A 5 -5.67 8.72 44.76
C LEU A 5 -5.86 7.23 45.05
N LEU A 6 -6.18 6.45 44.01
CA LEU A 6 -6.40 5.01 44.11
C LEU A 6 -5.09 4.24 43.95
N MET A 7 -4.11 4.58 44.79
CA MET A 7 -2.80 3.95 44.82
C MET A 7 -2.50 3.56 46.27
N ALA A 8 -2.02 2.34 46.47
CA ALA A 8 -1.57 1.86 47.77
C ALA A 8 -0.10 1.46 47.72
N HIS A 9 0.58 1.58 48.84
CA HIS A 9 1.92 1.07 49.05
C HIS A 9 1.87 -0.47 48.94
N ALA A 10 2.74 -1.03 48.10
CA ALA A 10 2.69 -2.46 47.77
C ALA A 10 3.10 -3.38 48.93
N ASP A 11 3.85 -2.85 49.88
CA ASP A 11 4.41 -3.53 51.04
C ASP A 11 3.46 -3.59 52.23
N ASP A 12 2.63 -2.57 52.45
CA ASP A 12 1.72 -2.51 53.59
C ASP A 12 0.23 -2.37 53.22
N GLY A 13 -0.09 -2.14 51.94
CA GLY A 13 -1.45 -2.00 51.44
C GLY A 13 -2.14 -0.69 51.82
N ASN A 14 -1.46 0.24 52.49
CA ASN A 14 -2.03 1.51 52.88
C ASN A 14 -2.14 2.45 51.67
N PRO A 15 -3.22 3.24 51.56
CA PRO A 15 -3.35 4.21 50.49
C PRO A 15 -2.21 5.25 50.58
N VAL A 16 -1.57 5.52 49.45
CA VAL A 16 -0.50 6.50 49.30
C VAL A 16 -1.00 7.91 49.65
N LEU A 17 -2.27 8.17 49.37
CA LEU A 17 -2.95 9.38 49.81
C LEU A 17 -3.97 9.01 50.88
N GLN A 18 -3.61 9.21 52.15
CA GLN A 18 -4.46 8.85 53.28
C GLN A 18 -5.69 9.75 53.43
N GLU A 19 -5.56 11.03 53.06
CA GLU A 19 -6.66 12.00 53.11
C GLU A 19 -6.89 12.61 51.73
N ALA A 20 -8.15 12.66 51.33
CA ALA A 20 -8.52 13.21 50.03
C ALA A 20 -8.07 14.68 49.91
N LEU A 21 -7.42 15.02 48.81
CA LEU A 21 -6.97 16.39 48.59
C LEU A 21 -8.18 17.30 48.32
N PRO A 22 -8.23 18.50 48.91
CA PRO A 22 -9.20 19.51 48.50
C PRO A 22 -8.93 19.88 47.04
N VAL A 23 -9.98 20.01 46.22
CA VAL A 23 -9.84 20.37 44.80
C VAL A 23 -9.12 21.71 44.61
N GLU A 24 -9.18 22.58 45.61
CA GLU A 24 -8.47 23.86 45.66
C GLU A 24 -6.94 23.70 45.57
N ALA A 25 -6.38 22.56 45.99
CA ALA A 25 -4.95 22.25 45.88
C ALA A 25 -4.47 22.16 44.41
N LEU A 26 -5.38 21.93 43.45
CA LEU A 26 -5.05 21.96 42.02
C LEU A 26 -4.66 23.37 41.53
N ARG A 27 -5.04 24.44 42.26
CA ARG A 27 -4.71 25.82 41.89
C ARG A 27 -3.23 26.16 42.08
N GLU A 28 -2.53 25.36 42.89
CA GLU A 28 -1.11 25.53 43.19
C GLU A 28 -0.22 24.66 42.29
N ALA A 29 -0.82 23.75 41.51
CA ALA A 29 -0.09 23.00 40.50
C ALA A 29 0.40 23.97 39.42
N PRO A 30 1.68 23.87 38.97
CA PRO A 30 2.12 24.61 37.79
C PRO A 30 1.32 24.10 36.59
N ILE A 31 0.28 24.84 36.21
CA ILE A 31 -0.46 24.63 34.98
C ILE A 31 0.32 25.38 33.91
N GLU A 32 1.22 24.69 33.20
CA GLU A 32 1.52 25.12 31.85
C GLU A 32 0.19 25.15 31.09
N PRO A 33 -0.16 26.25 30.41
CA PRO A 33 -1.41 26.30 29.67
C PRO A 33 -1.39 25.15 28.66
N LEU A 34 -2.23 24.14 28.90
CA LEU A 34 -2.59 23.19 27.88
C LEU A 34 -3.31 24.00 26.81
N GLU A 35 -2.68 24.16 25.65
CA GLU A 35 -3.41 24.47 24.44
C GLU A 35 -4.44 23.35 24.27
N ILE A 36 -5.69 23.65 24.60
CA ILE A 36 -6.80 22.76 24.32
C ILE A 36 -7.00 22.88 22.80
N PRO A 37 -6.67 21.85 21.99
CA PRO A 37 -6.79 21.97 20.56
C PRO A 37 -8.25 22.23 20.21
N GLU A 38 -8.52 23.30 19.46
CA GLU A 38 -9.89 23.58 19.02
C GLU A 38 -10.43 22.44 18.14
N ARG A 39 -9.56 21.62 17.51
CA ARG A 39 -9.92 20.39 16.80
C ARG A 39 -8.82 19.33 16.86
N LEU A 40 -9.24 18.09 17.12
CA LEU A 40 -8.42 16.87 17.01
C LEU A 40 -8.33 16.42 15.54
N TRP A 41 -7.47 15.44 15.25
CA TRP A 41 -7.28 14.80 13.94
C TRP A 41 -8.65 14.56 13.34
N ASN A 42 -8.92 15.28 12.25
CA ASN A 42 -10.28 15.28 11.74
C ASN A 42 -10.50 14.08 10.83
N HIS A 43 -10.66 12.90 11.43
CA HIS A 43 -11.00 11.65 10.76
C HIS A 43 -12.28 11.75 9.92
N ILE A 44 -13.16 12.69 10.26
CA ILE A 44 -14.45 12.93 9.61
C ILE A 44 -14.36 13.98 8.48
N ALA A 45 -13.27 14.74 8.38
CA ALA A 45 -13.06 15.68 7.28
C ALA A 45 -12.83 14.91 5.97
N ASP A 46 -13.19 15.54 4.85
CA ASP A 46 -12.96 14.95 3.53
C ASP A 46 -11.49 14.55 3.39
N GLN A 47 -11.31 13.27 3.07
CA GLN A 47 -10.02 12.64 2.93
C GLN A 47 -9.25 13.22 1.76
N ASN A 48 -9.91 13.82 0.75
CA ASN A 48 -9.26 14.38 -0.43
C ASN A 48 -8.69 15.80 -0.24
N LEU A 49 -9.02 16.49 0.85
CA LEU A 49 -8.61 17.86 1.11
C LEU A 49 -7.26 17.92 1.83
N LEU A 50 -6.19 18.27 1.09
CA LEU A 50 -4.85 18.41 1.68
C LEU A 50 -4.75 19.52 2.73
N THR A 51 -5.59 20.54 2.65
CA THR A 51 -5.72 21.59 3.70
C THR A 51 -6.28 21.07 5.02
N LYS A 52 -6.86 19.86 5.04
CA LYS A 52 -7.39 19.19 6.24
C LYS A 52 -6.60 17.96 6.64
N GLN A 53 -6.03 17.27 5.66
CA GLN A 53 -5.32 16.00 5.89
C GLN A 53 -3.80 16.16 5.95
N ARG A 54 -3.25 17.29 5.47
CA ARG A 54 -1.81 17.59 5.35
C ARG A 54 -1.03 16.56 4.52
N TRP A 55 0.14 16.95 4.04
CA TRP A 55 1.04 16.12 3.24
C TRP A 55 2.48 16.24 3.76
N GLY A 56 3.13 15.09 3.91
CA GLY A 56 4.45 14.95 4.49
C GLY A 56 5.33 13.96 3.73
N VAL A 57 6.62 13.99 4.06
CA VAL A 57 7.63 13.15 3.43
C VAL A 57 8.35 12.32 4.48
N VAL A 58 8.56 11.05 4.18
CA VAL A 58 9.47 10.17 4.93
C VAL A 58 10.70 9.93 4.07
N ALA A 59 11.87 10.31 4.56
CA ALA A 59 13.11 10.21 3.80
C ALA A 59 14.23 9.60 4.66
N PRO A 60 15.13 8.80 4.07
CA PRO A 60 16.22 8.15 4.81
C PRO A 60 17.20 9.19 5.36
N LYS A 61 17.75 8.98 6.56
CA LYS A 61 18.79 9.86 7.11
C LYS A 61 20.06 9.81 6.26
N GLY A 62 20.76 10.94 6.22
CA GLY A 62 22.05 11.09 5.54
C GLY A 62 21.95 11.60 4.10
N PRO A 63 23.11 11.70 3.41
CA PRO A 63 23.25 12.40 2.14
C PRO A 63 22.31 11.90 1.04
N SER A 64 22.08 10.58 0.97
CA SER A 64 21.16 10.01 -0.01
C SER A 64 19.74 10.57 0.16
N GLY A 65 19.24 10.65 1.39
CA GLY A 65 17.92 11.22 1.61
C GLY A 65 17.86 12.73 1.43
N ASP A 66 18.96 13.46 1.60
CA ASP A 66 19.01 14.91 1.33
C ASP A 66 18.94 15.17 -0.18
N LEU A 67 19.63 14.34 -0.97
CA LEU A 67 19.52 14.32 -2.43
C LEU A 67 18.09 14.01 -2.88
N LEU A 68 17.45 12.97 -2.32
CA LEU A 68 16.06 12.64 -2.67
C LEU A 68 15.09 13.79 -2.37
N LEU A 69 15.24 14.46 -1.22
CA LEU A 69 14.44 15.64 -0.86
C LEU A 69 14.65 16.81 -1.84
N LYS A 70 15.88 16.99 -2.35
CA LYS A 70 16.20 17.98 -3.37
C LYS A 70 15.55 17.64 -4.71
N LEU A 71 15.61 16.38 -5.14
CA LEU A 71 15.04 15.93 -6.41
C LEU A 71 13.53 16.11 -6.47
N ILE A 72 12.83 15.95 -5.34
CA ILE A 72 11.38 16.16 -5.26
C ILE A 72 10.96 17.57 -4.79
N ALA A 73 11.89 18.53 -4.69
CA ALA A 73 11.59 19.87 -4.21
C ALA A 73 10.40 20.54 -4.94
N PRO A 74 10.29 20.47 -6.29
CA PRO A 74 9.13 21.04 -6.99
C PRO A 74 7.79 20.42 -6.57
N LEU A 75 7.76 19.11 -6.28
CA LEU A 75 6.56 18.44 -5.78
C LEU A 75 6.24 18.90 -4.34
N ARG A 76 7.26 19.05 -3.48
CA ARG A 76 7.09 19.53 -2.10
C ARG A 76 6.54 20.96 -2.07
N GLU A 77 7.02 21.84 -2.94
CA GLU A 77 6.52 23.21 -3.08
C GLU A 77 5.06 23.23 -3.52
N LYS A 78 4.70 22.40 -4.51
CA LYS A 78 3.31 22.23 -4.94
C LYS A 78 2.42 21.73 -3.79
N ARG A 79 2.87 20.73 -3.03
CA ARG A 79 2.11 20.17 -1.91
C ARG A 79 1.98 21.13 -0.73
N ALA A 80 3.01 21.93 -0.45
CA ALA A 80 2.92 23.03 0.52
C ALA A 80 1.83 24.02 0.13
N HIS A 81 1.77 24.40 -1.16
CA HIS A 81 0.71 25.25 -1.67
C HIS A 81 -0.68 24.60 -1.55
N ASP A 82 -0.83 23.33 -1.97
CA ASP A 82 -2.10 22.61 -1.92
C ASP A 82 -2.66 22.39 -0.50
N GLN A 83 -1.80 22.43 0.52
CA GLN A 83 -2.20 22.33 1.92
C GLN A 83 -2.31 23.69 2.62
N GLY A 84 -2.41 24.79 1.86
CA GLY A 84 -2.66 26.14 2.39
C GLY A 84 -1.40 26.93 2.73
N GLY A 85 -0.26 26.61 2.13
CA GLY A 85 1.02 27.27 2.37
C GLY A 85 1.78 26.76 3.59
N VAL A 86 1.21 25.79 4.32
CA VAL A 86 1.87 25.15 5.47
C VAL A 86 3.11 24.36 5.00
N PRO A 87 4.27 24.52 5.66
CA PRO A 87 5.47 23.76 5.33
C PRO A 87 5.25 22.24 5.36
N VAL A 88 5.78 21.53 4.36
CA VAL A 88 5.77 20.06 4.34
C VAL A 88 6.59 19.51 5.50
N ARG A 89 5.97 18.69 6.35
CA ARG A 89 6.68 17.98 7.42
C ARG A 89 7.54 16.85 6.86
N ILE A 90 8.76 16.74 7.36
CA ILE A 90 9.75 15.75 6.94
C ILE A 90 10.10 14.85 8.12
N TYR A 91 9.93 13.56 7.94
CA TYR A 91 10.37 12.52 8.86
C TYR A 91 11.65 11.88 8.34
N ARG A 92 12.71 11.91 9.16
CA ARG A 92 14.02 11.33 8.80
C ARG A 92 14.21 9.99 9.49
N VAL A 93 14.39 8.92 8.70
CA VAL A 93 14.35 7.53 9.21
C VAL A 93 15.67 6.79 9.03
N ASN A 94 15.97 5.89 9.96
CA ASN A 94 17.09 4.96 9.79
C ASN A 94 16.69 3.83 8.82
N PRO A 95 17.61 3.31 8.00
CA PRO A 95 17.34 2.19 7.12
C PRO A 95 17.15 0.87 7.90
N GLY A 96 16.55 -0.12 7.24
CA GLY A 96 16.52 -1.51 7.74
C GLY A 96 15.68 -1.77 9.00
N MET A 97 14.67 -0.94 9.31
CA MET A 97 13.79 -1.20 10.46
C MET A 97 12.93 -2.45 10.24
N ASP A 98 12.99 -3.40 11.17
CA ASP A 98 12.06 -4.52 11.24
C ASP A 98 10.65 -4.06 11.71
N ALA A 99 9.68 -4.99 11.76
CA ALA A 99 8.31 -4.66 12.13
C ALA A 99 8.19 -4.09 13.56
N PRO A 100 8.78 -4.68 14.62
CA PRO A 100 8.76 -4.09 15.96
C PRO A 100 9.40 -2.70 16.02
N SER A 101 10.54 -2.49 15.35
CA SER A 101 11.22 -1.18 15.33
C SER A 101 10.41 -0.14 14.57
N SER A 102 9.77 -0.53 13.47
CA SER A 102 8.88 0.32 12.69
C SER A 102 7.67 0.78 13.49
N MET A 103 7.05 -0.12 14.26
CA MET A 103 5.96 0.25 15.17
C MET A 103 6.42 1.19 16.28
N ARG A 104 7.55 0.90 16.93
CA ARG A 104 8.14 1.80 17.93
C ARG A 104 8.41 3.19 17.36
N TRP A 105 9.01 3.26 16.17
CA TRP A 105 9.26 4.52 15.49
C TRP A 105 7.96 5.27 15.19
N LYS A 106 6.92 4.58 14.70
CA LYS A 106 5.62 5.19 14.45
C LYS A 106 5.04 5.80 15.73
N HIS A 107 5.08 5.08 16.86
CA HIS A 107 4.60 5.59 18.14
C HIS A 107 5.41 6.79 18.64
N GLN A 108 6.74 6.73 18.56
CA GLN A 108 7.63 7.75 19.13
C GLN A 108 7.78 8.99 18.26
N CYS A 109 7.70 8.85 16.93
CA CYS A 109 8.04 9.91 15.99
C CYS A 109 6.85 10.40 15.18
N PHE A 110 6.03 9.49 14.65
CA PHE A 110 4.86 9.90 13.85
C PHE A 110 3.71 10.37 14.75
N TRP A 111 3.44 9.61 15.81
CA TRP A 111 2.47 9.94 16.86
C TRP A 111 3.08 10.69 18.05
N SER A 112 4.19 11.42 17.85
CA SER A 112 4.66 12.32 18.92
C SER A 112 3.58 13.37 19.23
N GLU A 113 3.34 13.58 20.52
CA GLU A 113 2.46 14.62 21.06
C GLU A 113 3.08 16.03 20.90
N ASP A 114 4.38 16.12 20.60
CA ASP A 114 5.04 17.40 20.23
C ASP A 114 4.58 17.92 18.84
N VAL A 115 3.72 17.15 18.17
CA VAL A 115 3.15 17.49 16.87
C VAL A 115 1.67 17.67 17.04
N ASP A 116 1.22 18.92 16.90
CA ASP A 116 -0.19 19.24 16.85
C ASP A 116 -0.89 18.33 15.85
N GLU A 117 -2.01 17.80 16.30
CA GLU A 117 -2.72 16.76 15.59
C GLU A 117 -3.25 17.27 14.23
N GLU A 118 -3.60 18.55 14.14
CA GLU A 118 -4.00 19.24 12.90
C GLU A 118 -2.86 19.38 11.87
N GLU A 119 -1.62 19.40 12.35
CA GLU A 119 -0.41 19.56 11.53
C GLU A 119 0.24 18.22 11.16
N ARG A 120 -0.26 17.12 11.72
CA ARG A 120 0.24 15.78 11.43
C ARG A 120 -0.20 15.34 10.03
N PRO A 121 0.72 15.10 9.09
CA PRO A 121 0.38 14.70 7.73
C PRO A 121 -0.19 13.29 7.68
N ARG A 122 -1.38 13.17 7.12
CA ARG A 122 -2.01 11.90 6.79
C ARG A 122 -1.59 11.39 5.42
N TYR A 123 -1.23 12.26 4.48
CA TYR A 123 -0.57 11.82 3.26
C TYR A 123 0.93 11.75 3.48
N LEU A 124 1.53 10.57 3.29
CA LEU A 124 2.97 10.37 3.47
C LEU A 124 3.59 9.81 2.19
N LEU A 125 4.54 10.55 1.63
CA LEU A 125 5.38 10.06 0.55
C LEU A 125 6.71 9.54 1.11
N ILE A 126 6.94 8.24 0.97
CA ILE A 126 8.24 7.61 1.27
C ILE A 126 9.19 7.80 0.08
N LEU A 127 10.42 8.21 0.35
CA LEU A 127 11.50 8.29 -0.64
C LEU A 127 12.51 7.18 -0.42
N GLY A 128 12.93 6.53 -1.51
CA GLY A 128 13.92 5.46 -1.51
C GLY A 128 13.33 4.06 -1.59
N GLY A 129 14.20 3.11 -1.93
CA GLY A 129 13.86 1.70 -2.03
C GLY A 129 13.66 1.05 -0.66
N LEU A 130 13.41 -0.25 -0.69
CA LEU A 130 13.14 -1.05 0.52
C LEU A 130 14.36 -1.18 1.43
N LYS A 131 15.56 -0.94 0.91
CA LYS A 131 16.81 -0.89 1.68
C LYS A 131 16.89 0.38 2.52
N GLU A 132 16.61 1.54 1.92
CA GLU A 132 16.71 2.83 2.58
C GLU A 132 15.56 3.08 3.56
N VAL A 133 14.34 2.66 3.19
CA VAL A 133 13.14 2.75 4.05
C VAL A 133 12.40 1.42 3.95
N SER A 134 12.32 0.68 5.05
CA SER A 134 11.84 -0.69 5.06
C SER A 134 10.37 -0.82 4.61
N LEU A 135 10.00 -2.01 4.15
CA LEU A 135 8.60 -2.34 3.84
C LEU A 135 7.76 -2.27 5.11
N GLU A 136 8.31 -2.77 6.21
CA GLU A 136 7.71 -2.84 7.52
C GLU A 136 7.30 -1.45 8.03
N LEU A 137 8.14 -0.43 7.78
CA LEU A 137 7.79 0.95 8.12
C LEU A 137 6.65 1.49 7.24
N GLN A 138 6.68 1.20 5.95
CA GLN A 138 5.58 1.56 5.06
C GLN A 138 4.26 0.93 5.50
N GLN A 139 4.25 -0.36 5.85
CA GLN A 139 3.07 -1.07 6.33
C GLN A 139 2.61 -0.55 7.69
N ALA A 140 3.53 -0.26 8.62
CA ALA A 140 3.21 0.34 9.91
C ALA A 140 2.52 1.71 9.73
N LEU A 141 3.08 2.57 8.90
CA LEU A 141 2.49 3.89 8.59
C LEU A 141 1.13 3.76 7.88
N ALA A 142 1.02 2.81 6.95
CA ALA A 142 -0.20 2.60 6.16
C ALA A 142 -1.43 2.32 7.04
N THR A 143 -1.28 1.73 8.22
CA THR A 143 -2.42 1.51 9.15
C THR A 143 -3.07 2.78 9.70
N SER A 144 -2.46 3.97 9.51
CA SER A 144 -3.04 5.26 9.95
C SER A 144 -2.99 6.36 8.90
N ALA A 145 -2.11 6.24 7.91
CA ALA A 145 -1.82 7.26 6.91
C ALA A 145 -2.01 6.72 5.47
N TYR A 146 -2.22 7.65 4.54
CA TYR A 146 -2.22 7.42 3.10
C TYR A 146 -0.78 7.42 2.59
N VAL A 147 -0.18 6.23 2.51
CA VAL A 147 1.25 6.09 2.19
C VAL A 147 1.46 5.72 0.74
N GLY A 148 2.27 6.52 0.04
CA GLY A 148 2.85 6.16 -1.25
C GLY A 148 4.38 6.13 -1.18
N ARG A 149 5.04 5.54 -2.17
CA ARG A 149 6.51 5.45 -2.23
C ARG A 149 7.03 5.85 -3.61
N LEU A 150 8.10 6.66 -3.64
CA LEU A 150 8.95 6.85 -4.82
C LEU A 150 10.30 6.22 -4.59
N ALA A 151 10.62 5.25 -5.44
CA ALA A 151 11.91 4.61 -5.50
C ALA A 151 12.29 4.48 -6.98
N PHE A 152 13.37 5.14 -7.37
CA PHE A 152 13.98 4.97 -8.68
C PHE A 152 15.47 4.69 -8.51
N ASP A 153 16.02 3.85 -9.37
CA ASP A 153 17.46 3.56 -9.42
C ASP A 153 18.29 4.75 -9.95
N SER A 154 17.63 5.79 -10.51
CA SER A 154 18.29 6.98 -11.05
C SER A 154 17.61 8.27 -10.60
N GLU A 155 18.40 9.35 -10.47
CA GLU A 155 17.91 10.69 -10.19
C GLU A 155 16.93 11.19 -11.27
N ALA A 156 17.21 10.85 -12.53
CA ALA A 156 16.36 11.17 -13.68
C ALA A 156 14.95 10.60 -13.53
N GLY A 157 14.80 9.41 -12.93
CA GLY A 157 13.49 8.81 -12.64
C GLY A 157 12.65 9.67 -11.70
N TYR A 158 13.24 10.20 -10.62
CA TYR A 158 12.55 11.13 -9.71
C TYR A 158 12.14 12.42 -10.42
N GLN A 159 13.05 13.02 -11.20
CA GLN A 159 12.78 14.27 -11.92
C GLN A 159 11.68 14.09 -12.97
N ALA A 160 11.72 12.99 -13.73
CA ALA A 160 10.72 12.68 -14.74
C ALA A 160 9.34 12.44 -14.09
N TYR A 161 9.29 11.68 -13.00
CA TYR A 161 8.05 11.46 -12.25
C TYR A 161 7.45 12.77 -11.74
N VAL A 162 8.26 13.61 -11.07
CA VAL A 162 7.82 14.90 -10.51
C VAL A 162 7.31 15.81 -11.64
N SER A 163 8.04 15.90 -12.75
CA SER A 163 7.64 16.70 -13.90
C SER A 163 6.32 16.22 -14.49
N LYS A 164 6.13 14.90 -14.61
CA LYS A 164 4.88 14.29 -15.07
C LYS A 164 3.70 14.58 -14.15
N VAL A 165 3.85 14.41 -12.83
CA VAL A 165 2.78 14.71 -11.86
C VAL A 165 2.36 16.18 -11.98
N LEU A 166 3.33 17.10 -11.97
CA LEU A 166 3.04 18.53 -12.07
C LEU A 166 2.42 18.92 -13.43
N HIS A 167 2.79 18.22 -14.51
CA HIS A 167 2.16 18.40 -15.81
C HIS A 167 0.68 18.03 -15.76
N TRP A 168 0.35 16.84 -15.27
CA TRP A 168 -1.02 16.34 -15.20
C TRP A 168 -1.90 17.11 -14.21
N GLU A 169 -1.33 17.66 -13.13
CA GLU A 169 -2.09 18.51 -12.21
C GLU A 169 -2.41 19.90 -12.76
N ARG A 170 -1.64 20.39 -13.75
CA ARG A 170 -1.95 21.63 -14.47
C ARG A 170 -2.86 21.41 -15.67
N ALA A 171 -2.91 20.18 -16.19
CA ALA A 171 -3.76 19.84 -17.31
C ALA A 171 -5.23 19.98 -16.91
N GLN A 172 -6.02 20.68 -17.71
CA GLN A 172 -7.46 20.74 -17.52
C GLN A 172 -8.06 19.34 -17.71
N ALA A 173 -8.93 18.92 -16.79
CA ALA A 173 -9.69 17.68 -16.96
C ALA A 173 -10.49 17.76 -18.26
N ARG A 174 -10.21 16.83 -19.18
CA ARG A 174 -10.86 16.78 -20.50
C ARG A 174 -12.05 15.84 -20.51
N GLU A 175 -12.02 14.82 -19.66
CA GLU A 175 -13.01 13.76 -19.62
C GLU A 175 -13.86 13.84 -18.36
N SER A 176 -15.16 13.57 -18.51
CA SER A 176 -16.11 13.50 -17.39
C SER A 176 -16.12 12.14 -16.70
N LYS A 177 -15.55 11.10 -17.31
CA LYS A 177 -15.52 9.74 -16.76
C LYS A 177 -14.15 9.10 -17.00
N ALA A 178 -13.70 8.33 -16.01
CA ALA A 178 -12.54 7.46 -16.18
C ALA A 178 -12.89 6.25 -17.06
N ARG A 179 -11.87 5.69 -17.71
CA ARG A 179 -11.97 4.39 -18.38
C ARG A 179 -11.38 3.30 -17.49
N LEU A 180 -12.12 2.23 -17.25
CA LEU A 180 -11.64 1.07 -16.52
C LEU A 180 -11.21 -0.02 -17.52
N LEU A 181 -9.91 -0.26 -17.62
CA LEU A 181 -9.34 -1.37 -18.37
C LEU A 181 -9.16 -2.56 -17.43
N LEU A 182 -9.77 -3.69 -17.76
CA LEU A 182 -9.67 -4.93 -16.99
C LEU A 182 -8.90 -5.95 -17.83
N TYR A 183 -7.74 -6.39 -17.39
CA TYR A 183 -6.85 -7.25 -18.15
C TYR A 183 -6.58 -8.59 -17.45
N THR A 184 -6.66 -9.69 -18.21
CA THR A 184 -6.23 -11.02 -17.77
C THR A 184 -5.17 -11.57 -18.72
N ALA A 185 -3.98 -11.89 -18.20
CA ALA A 185 -2.93 -12.57 -18.97
C ALA A 185 -3.24 -14.07 -19.11
N GLN A 186 -4.18 -14.45 -19.97
CA GLN A 186 -4.67 -15.84 -20.14
C GLN A 186 -3.55 -16.82 -20.51
N ASP A 187 -2.90 -17.42 -19.50
CA ASP A 187 -1.79 -18.37 -19.65
C ASP A 187 -2.20 -19.84 -19.42
N GLY A 188 -3.49 -20.07 -19.16
CA GLY A 188 -4.08 -21.39 -18.94
C GLY A 188 -3.91 -21.99 -17.55
N SER A 189 -3.27 -21.27 -16.62
CA SER A 189 -3.12 -21.75 -15.24
C SER A 189 -4.38 -21.52 -14.39
N ASP A 190 -4.62 -22.40 -13.41
CA ASP A 190 -5.78 -22.32 -12.51
C ASP A 190 -5.87 -20.98 -11.77
N ALA A 191 -4.73 -20.43 -11.34
CA ALA A 191 -4.68 -19.14 -10.65
C ALA A 191 -5.18 -17.99 -11.53
N ILE A 192 -4.85 -17.99 -12.82
CA ILE A 192 -5.29 -16.98 -13.77
C ILE A 192 -6.74 -17.18 -14.16
N LEU A 193 -7.17 -18.43 -14.37
CA LEU A 193 -8.58 -18.76 -14.60
C LEU A 193 -9.45 -18.31 -13.43
N GLN A 194 -9.00 -18.56 -12.19
CA GLN A 194 -9.68 -18.10 -10.99
C GLN A 194 -9.68 -16.58 -10.87
N GLY A 195 -8.54 -15.91 -11.09
CA GLY A 195 -8.49 -14.44 -11.09
C GLY A 195 -9.39 -13.80 -12.14
N HIS A 196 -9.52 -14.43 -13.32
CA HIS A 196 -10.48 -14.01 -14.32
C HIS A 196 -11.93 -14.12 -13.81
N ALA A 197 -12.31 -15.31 -13.31
CA ALA A 197 -13.68 -15.62 -12.92
C ALA A 197 -14.14 -14.94 -11.63
N ASP A 198 -13.25 -14.77 -10.64
CA ASP A 198 -13.58 -14.29 -9.30
C ASP A 198 -13.19 -12.82 -9.06
N LEU A 199 -12.35 -12.22 -9.90
CA LEU A 199 -11.95 -10.81 -9.77
C LEU A 199 -12.30 -9.97 -11.00
N ILE A 200 -11.84 -10.35 -12.19
CA ILE A 200 -12.03 -9.52 -13.40
C ILE A 200 -13.49 -9.46 -13.85
N THR A 201 -14.14 -10.61 -14.03
CA THR A 201 -15.53 -10.68 -14.50
C THR A 201 -16.50 -9.98 -13.53
N PRO A 202 -16.44 -10.20 -12.21
CA PRO A 202 -17.36 -9.50 -11.30
C PRO A 202 -17.09 -7.98 -11.23
N CYS A 203 -15.85 -7.51 -11.40
CA CYS A 203 -15.56 -6.09 -11.54
C CYS A 203 -16.18 -5.50 -12.82
N LEU A 204 -16.13 -6.24 -13.93
CA LEU A 204 -16.77 -5.85 -15.18
C LEU A 204 -18.29 -5.75 -15.01
N ASP A 205 -18.91 -6.79 -14.46
CA ASP A 205 -20.36 -6.85 -14.22
C ASP A 205 -20.83 -5.71 -13.31
N ALA A 206 -20.06 -5.43 -12.24
CA ALA A 206 -20.35 -4.32 -11.33
C ALA A 206 -20.28 -2.96 -12.02
N CYS A 207 -19.29 -2.74 -12.90
CA CYS A 207 -19.20 -1.52 -13.71
C CYS A 207 -20.34 -1.38 -14.72
N LEU A 208 -20.67 -2.45 -15.45
CA LEU A 208 -21.75 -2.42 -16.44
C LEU A 208 -23.11 -2.16 -15.78
N SER A 209 -23.31 -2.67 -14.57
CA SER A 209 -24.52 -2.43 -13.77
C SER A 209 -24.60 -1.02 -13.19
N HIS A 210 -23.48 -0.30 -13.06
CA HIS A 210 -23.37 1.05 -12.49
C HIS A 210 -22.72 2.03 -13.49
N SER A 211 -23.40 2.30 -14.62
CA SER A 211 -22.84 3.06 -15.76
C SER A 211 -22.47 4.53 -15.47
N SER A 212 -22.76 5.04 -14.28
CA SER A 212 -22.47 6.43 -13.90
C SER A 212 -20.99 6.70 -13.61
N THR A 213 -20.18 5.70 -13.24
CA THR A 213 -18.83 5.95 -12.69
C THR A 213 -17.66 5.81 -13.67
N ALA A 214 -17.69 4.85 -14.61
CA ALA A 214 -16.59 4.63 -15.55
C ALA A 214 -17.05 3.85 -16.80
N ASN A 215 -16.35 4.04 -17.92
CA ASN A 215 -16.48 3.18 -19.09
C ASN A 215 -15.57 1.96 -18.94
N ALA A 216 -16.14 0.77 -18.73
CA ALA A 216 -15.36 -0.45 -18.53
C ALA A 216 -15.12 -1.22 -19.83
N LEU A 217 -13.90 -1.71 -20.02
CA LEU A 217 -13.48 -2.54 -21.13
C LEU A 217 -12.65 -3.72 -20.61
N HIS A 218 -13.09 -4.93 -20.92
CA HIS A 218 -12.28 -6.13 -20.70
C HIS A 218 -11.33 -6.37 -21.87
N LEU A 219 -10.08 -6.70 -21.53
CA LEU A 219 -8.97 -6.94 -22.43
C LEU A 219 -8.43 -8.35 -22.17
N SER A 220 -8.28 -9.12 -23.25
CA SER A 220 -7.64 -10.43 -23.23
C SER A 220 -6.78 -10.57 -24.47
N ASP A 221 -5.55 -11.04 -24.30
CA ASP A 221 -4.67 -11.37 -25.43
C ASP A 221 -4.66 -12.88 -25.66
N GLY A 222 -4.61 -13.27 -26.94
CA GLY A 222 -4.28 -14.63 -27.34
C GLY A 222 -2.76 -14.83 -27.46
N SER A 223 -2.32 -16.09 -27.54
CA SER A 223 -0.91 -16.45 -27.70
C SER A 223 -0.27 -15.94 -29.01
N GLN A 224 -1.06 -15.58 -30.02
CA GLN A 224 -0.59 -15.08 -31.32
C GLN A 224 -0.16 -13.61 -31.29
N ALA A 225 -0.64 -12.82 -30.33
CA ALA A 225 -0.26 -11.42 -30.16
C ALA A 225 -0.24 -11.03 -28.67
N PRO A 226 0.66 -11.63 -27.85
CA PRO A 226 0.68 -11.41 -26.41
C PRO A 226 0.94 -9.93 -26.07
N GLY A 227 0.10 -9.33 -25.22
CA GLY A 227 0.25 -7.95 -24.79
C GLY A 227 -0.25 -6.90 -25.79
N GLN A 228 -0.58 -7.27 -27.04
CA GLN A 228 -0.90 -6.28 -28.06
C GLN A 228 -2.17 -5.49 -27.74
N ALA A 229 -3.25 -6.14 -27.30
CA ALA A 229 -4.49 -5.44 -26.94
C ALA A 229 -4.29 -4.60 -25.68
N LEU A 230 -3.54 -5.11 -24.70
CA LEU A 230 -3.15 -4.37 -23.51
C LEU A 230 -2.41 -3.08 -23.87
N LEU A 231 -1.29 -3.18 -24.59
CA LEU A 231 -0.44 -2.04 -24.94
C LEU A 231 -1.20 -1.02 -25.81
N THR A 232 -1.94 -1.49 -26.81
CA THR A 232 -2.69 -0.62 -27.72
C THR A 232 -3.76 0.18 -26.97
N ARG A 233 -4.52 -0.46 -26.07
CA ARG A 233 -5.59 0.21 -25.32
C ARG A 233 -5.05 1.07 -24.20
N ALA A 234 -4.00 0.63 -23.50
CA ALA A 234 -3.33 1.40 -22.47
C ALA A 234 -2.68 2.68 -23.03
N ALA A 235 -2.23 2.69 -24.28
CA ALA A 235 -1.61 3.86 -24.93
C ALA A 235 -2.59 5.00 -25.27
N THR A 236 -3.92 4.78 -25.17
CA THR A 236 -4.90 5.83 -25.48
C THR A 236 -4.81 6.95 -24.43
N PRO A 237 -4.76 8.24 -24.82
CA PRO A 237 -4.60 9.37 -23.91
C PRO A 237 -5.91 9.77 -23.21
N GLU A 238 -6.57 8.80 -22.59
CA GLU A 238 -7.78 8.96 -21.78
C GLU A 238 -7.47 8.60 -20.31
N PRO A 239 -8.01 9.33 -19.31
CA PRO A 239 -7.82 9.02 -17.90
C PRO A 239 -8.29 7.58 -17.61
N SER A 240 -7.32 6.69 -17.39
CA SER A 240 -7.59 5.25 -17.33
C SER A 240 -7.13 4.65 -16.00
N ILE A 241 -7.94 3.74 -15.48
CA ILE A 241 -7.55 2.80 -14.42
C ILE A 241 -7.35 1.45 -15.09
N LEU A 242 -6.19 0.83 -14.91
CA LEU A 242 -5.96 -0.55 -15.34
C LEU A 242 -5.97 -1.45 -14.12
N LEU A 243 -6.83 -2.46 -14.08
CA LEU A 243 -6.64 -3.63 -13.23
C LEU A 243 -6.12 -4.78 -14.09
N SER A 244 -4.92 -5.27 -13.80
CA SER A 244 -4.35 -6.43 -14.48
C SER A 244 -4.14 -7.61 -13.53
N VAL A 245 -4.49 -8.81 -14.00
CA VAL A 245 -4.19 -10.07 -13.33
C VAL A 245 -3.23 -10.88 -14.20
N SER A 246 -2.06 -11.21 -13.66
CA SER A 246 -1.05 -12.05 -14.29
C SER A 246 -0.18 -12.75 -13.24
N HIS A 247 0.67 -13.67 -13.67
CA HIS A 247 1.80 -14.07 -12.84
C HIS A 247 2.87 -12.99 -12.88
N GLY A 248 3.52 -12.76 -11.75
CA GLY A 248 4.79 -12.04 -11.72
C GLY A 248 5.96 -13.01 -11.87
N LEU A 249 7.02 -12.59 -12.54
CA LEU A 249 8.21 -13.42 -12.70
C LEU A 249 8.93 -13.57 -11.36
N GLY A 250 9.04 -14.81 -10.89
CA GLY A 250 9.85 -15.19 -9.73
C GLY A 250 11.20 -15.77 -10.13
N ARG A 251 11.95 -16.28 -9.14
CA ARG A 251 13.26 -16.89 -9.34
C ARG A 251 13.19 -18.04 -10.37
N PRO A 252 14.05 -18.07 -11.41
CA PRO A 252 14.15 -19.19 -12.33
C PRO A 252 14.62 -20.47 -11.63
N PRO A 253 14.35 -21.67 -12.21
CA PRO A 253 14.78 -22.95 -11.63
C PRO A 253 16.28 -23.05 -11.33
N ASN A 254 17.12 -22.46 -12.20
CA ASN A 254 18.57 -22.45 -12.05
C ASN A 254 19.10 -21.21 -11.30
N GLY A 255 18.21 -20.44 -10.67
CA GLY A 255 18.53 -19.15 -10.08
C GLY A 255 18.66 -18.02 -11.11
N TRP A 256 18.89 -16.81 -10.60
CA TRP A 256 19.19 -15.65 -11.41
C TRP A 256 20.64 -15.71 -11.92
N SER A 257 20.90 -15.21 -13.12
CA SER A 257 22.26 -15.12 -13.66
C SER A 257 23.12 -14.10 -12.92
N SER A 258 22.50 -13.05 -12.36
CA SER A 258 23.12 -12.04 -11.51
C SER A 258 22.06 -11.32 -10.67
N GLY A 259 22.49 -10.57 -9.65
CA GLY A 259 21.60 -9.67 -8.91
C GLY A 259 20.98 -8.58 -9.79
N ASP A 260 21.68 -8.14 -10.84
CA ASP A 260 21.15 -7.16 -11.81
C ASP A 260 20.02 -7.77 -12.64
N SER A 261 20.19 -9.03 -13.08
CA SER A 261 19.12 -9.76 -13.79
C SER A 261 17.90 -9.98 -12.90
N GLN A 262 18.09 -10.22 -11.60
CA GLN A 262 17.00 -10.30 -10.64
C GLN A 262 16.26 -8.97 -10.55
N ARG A 263 16.97 -7.86 -10.30
CA ARG A 263 16.36 -6.52 -10.16
C ARG A 263 15.62 -6.07 -11.42
N ALA A 264 16.14 -6.41 -12.60
CA ALA A 264 15.54 -6.07 -13.87
C ALA A 264 14.27 -6.87 -14.22
N LEU A 265 14.15 -8.12 -13.75
CA LEU A 265 13.12 -9.06 -14.23
C LEU A 265 12.14 -9.53 -13.15
N GLN A 266 12.53 -9.60 -11.87
CA GLN A 266 11.62 -10.07 -10.82
C GLN A 266 10.45 -9.10 -10.67
N GLY A 267 9.22 -9.64 -10.68
CA GLY A 267 8.00 -8.84 -10.67
C GLY A 267 7.52 -8.33 -12.03
N ALA A 268 8.27 -8.56 -13.11
CA ALA A 268 7.76 -8.38 -14.48
C ALA A 268 6.57 -9.31 -14.74
N LEU A 269 5.71 -8.99 -15.69
CA LEU A 269 4.49 -9.77 -15.91
C LEU A 269 4.70 -10.89 -16.93
N ARG A 270 4.17 -12.07 -16.63
CA ARG A 270 4.05 -13.14 -17.60
C ARG A 270 2.80 -12.93 -18.45
N LEU A 271 2.99 -12.87 -19.75
CA LEU A 271 1.93 -12.78 -20.75
C LEU A 271 1.67 -14.16 -21.40
N PRO A 272 0.58 -14.32 -22.17
CA PRO A 272 0.33 -15.55 -22.93
C PRO A 272 1.52 -15.95 -23.82
N GLY A 273 1.67 -17.24 -24.09
CA GLY A 273 2.75 -17.73 -24.96
C GLY A 273 4.17 -17.57 -24.36
N GLN A 274 4.30 -17.41 -23.04
CA GLN A 274 5.57 -17.19 -22.34
C GLN A 274 6.25 -15.83 -22.62
N ALA A 275 5.55 -14.93 -23.32
CA ALA A 275 5.98 -13.54 -23.46
C ALA A 275 6.03 -12.85 -22.09
N ARG A 276 6.76 -11.73 -22.01
CA ARG A 276 6.99 -11.00 -20.77
C ARG A 276 6.74 -9.53 -21.02
N LEU A 277 6.19 -8.84 -20.03
CA LEU A 277 6.11 -7.38 -19.98
C LEU A 277 7.06 -6.88 -18.88
N THR A 278 8.15 -6.25 -19.29
CA THR A 278 9.23 -5.78 -18.43
C THR A 278 9.26 -4.26 -18.36
N GLY A 279 10.07 -3.71 -17.46
CA GLY A 279 10.27 -2.25 -17.39
C GLY A 279 10.81 -1.66 -18.69
N ALA A 280 11.66 -2.40 -19.41
CA ALA A 280 12.23 -1.95 -20.68
C ALA A 280 11.15 -1.75 -21.76
N ASP A 281 10.06 -2.52 -21.72
CA ASP A 281 8.97 -2.42 -22.69
C ASP A 281 8.10 -1.17 -22.47
N LEU A 282 8.10 -0.60 -21.25
CA LEU A 282 7.25 0.52 -20.83
C LEU A 282 8.03 1.78 -20.43
N MET A 283 9.35 1.79 -20.60
CA MET A 283 10.19 2.95 -20.27
C MET A 283 9.95 4.14 -21.21
N SER A 284 9.41 3.88 -22.40
CA SER A 284 9.10 4.89 -23.43
C SER A 284 7.79 4.55 -24.14
N GLY A 285 7.14 5.56 -24.71
CA GLY A 285 5.86 5.42 -25.38
C GLY A 285 4.68 5.51 -24.41
N ALA A 286 3.48 5.75 -24.95
CA ALA A 286 2.30 5.95 -24.11
C ALA A 286 1.86 4.64 -23.44
N PHE A 287 1.67 4.68 -22.12
CA PHE A 287 1.06 3.60 -21.36
C PHE A 287 0.36 4.17 -20.13
N LEU A 288 -0.97 4.19 -20.16
CA LEU A 288 -1.82 4.85 -19.16
C LEU A 288 -1.42 6.30 -18.87
N PRO A 289 -1.31 7.21 -19.88
CA PRO A 289 -0.95 8.60 -19.62
C PRO A 289 -1.90 9.23 -18.59
N GLY A 290 -1.37 9.68 -17.45
CA GLY A 290 -2.17 10.29 -16.38
C GLY A 290 -3.06 9.30 -15.60
N GLY A 291 -2.93 8.00 -15.86
CA GLY A 291 -3.75 6.94 -15.29
C GLY A 291 -3.23 6.37 -13.96
N VAL A 292 -3.88 5.30 -13.50
CA VAL A 292 -3.45 4.50 -12.34
C VAL A 292 -3.48 3.02 -12.71
N TRP A 293 -2.45 2.28 -12.32
CA TRP A 293 -2.36 0.85 -12.58
C TRP A 293 -2.45 0.04 -11.28
N PHE A 294 -3.50 -0.76 -11.12
CA PHE A 294 -3.58 -1.84 -10.15
C PHE A 294 -3.02 -3.13 -10.77
N CYS A 295 -1.80 -3.50 -10.39
CA CYS A 295 -1.07 -4.64 -10.90
C CYS A 295 -1.09 -5.83 -9.93
N PHE A 296 -2.04 -6.75 -10.14
CA PHE A 296 -2.17 -7.97 -9.36
C PHE A 296 -1.23 -9.06 -9.90
N ALA A 297 -0.04 -9.18 -9.30
CA ALA A 297 0.95 -10.20 -9.60
C ALA A 297 1.96 -10.33 -8.45
N CYS A 298 2.52 -11.52 -8.22
CA CYS A 298 3.61 -11.70 -7.25
C CYS A 298 4.78 -10.75 -7.55
N PHE A 299 5.33 -10.10 -6.53
CA PHE A 299 6.46 -9.17 -6.64
C PHE A 299 6.22 -7.95 -7.56
N SER A 300 4.99 -7.66 -8.01
CA SER A 300 4.73 -6.59 -8.99
C SER A 300 5.11 -5.20 -8.50
N ALA A 301 5.13 -4.97 -7.18
CA ALA A 301 5.65 -3.75 -6.57
C ALA A 301 7.10 -3.90 -6.07
N GLY A 302 7.53 -5.11 -5.70
CA GLY A 302 8.89 -5.34 -5.24
C GLY A 302 9.10 -6.64 -4.48
N THR A 303 10.33 -6.79 -4.00
CA THR A 303 10.83 -7.98 -3.30
C THR A 303 11.32 -7.58 -1.91
N PRO A 304 10.72 -8.13 -0.83
CA PRO A 304 11.10 -7.76 0.53
C PRO A 304 12.44 -8.36 0.93
N ALA A 305 13.02 -7.87 2.03
CA ALA A 305 14.25 -8.45 2.59
C ALA A 305 14.01 -9.88 3.09
N HIS A 306 12.85 -10.08 3.71
CA HIS A 306 12.40 -11.38 4.18
C HIS A 306 10.95 -11.59 3.80
N SER A 307 10.65 -12.74 3.19
CA SER A 307 9.27 -13.12 2.97
C SER A 307 8.64 -13.63 4.27
N LEU A 308 7.53 -13.02 4.68
CA LEU A 308 6.74 -13.48 5.84
C LEU A 308 6.13 -14.87 5.60
N TYR A 309 6.03 -15.32 4.35
CA TYR A 309 5.60 -16.66 3.97
C TYR A 309 6.66 -17.73 4.24
N THR A 310 7.94 -17.36 4.41
CA THR A 310 9.05 -18.33 4.52
C THR A 310 8.82 -19.40 5.60
N PRO A 311 8.47 -19.06 6.86
CA PRO A 311 8.28 -20.09 7.89
C PRO A 311 7.12 -21.03 7.56
N TRP A 312 6.03 -20.49 7.04
CA TRP A 312 4.82 -21.24 6.68
C TRP A 312 5.06 -22.18 5.47
N VAL A 313 5.64 -21.65 4.38
CA VAL A 313 5.99 -22.46 3.19
C VAL A 313 7.01 -23.54 3.54
N ARG A 314 7.99 -23.24 4.40
CA ARG A 314 8.98 -24.23 4.86
C ARG A 314 8.32 -25.40 5.59
N GLN A 315 7.29 -25.13 6.40
CA GLN A 315 6.57 -26.18 7.08
C GLN A 315 5.78 -27.04 6.09
N LEU A 316 5.09 -26.43 5.12
CA LEU A 316 4.35 -27.17 4.09
C LEU A 316 5.26 -27.97 3.15
N ALA A 317 6.45 -27.47 2.84
CA ALA A 317 7.43 -28.15 2.00
C ALA A 317 7.88 -29.50 2.56
N LYS A 318 7.71 -29.75 3.86
CA LYS A 318 7.99 -31.06 4.50
C LYS A 318 7.04 -32.16 4.02
N THR A 319 5.82 -31.81 3.64
CA THR A 319 4.76 -32.75 3.25
C THR A 319 4.25 -32.56 1.82
N HIS A 320 4.55 -31.41 1.19
CA HIS A 320 4.09 -31.05 -0.15
C HIS A 320 5.28 -30.63 -1.03
N SER A 321 5.73 -31.52 -1.90
CA SER A 321 6.93 -31.31 -2.75
C SER A 321 6.85 -30.06 -3.65
N GLN A 322 5.66 -29.64 -4.05
CA GLN A 322 5.45 -28.41 -4.83
C GLN A 322 5.80 -27.14 -4.02
N MET A 323 5.60 -27.16 -2.69
CA MET A 323 5.93 -26.03 -1.82
C MET A 323 7.43 -25.86 -1.64
N ALA A 324 8.24 -26.90 -1.87
CA ALA A 324 9.69 -26.75 -1.91
C ALA A 324 10.15 -25.83 -3.07
N ARG A 325 9.44 -25.84 -4.21
CA ARG A 325 9.71 -24.92 -5.32
C ARG A 325 9.34 -23.49 -4.97
N VAL A 326 8.21 -23.30 -4.28
CA VAL A 326 7.82 -21.97 -3.77
C VAL A 326 8.87 -21.45 -2.78
N LEU A 327 9.31 -22.28 -1.83
CA LEU A 327 10.35 -21.92 -0.87
C LEU A 327 11.65 -21.48 -1.56
N ALA A 328 12.08 -22.21 -2.59
CA ALA A 328 13.28 -21.88 -3.36
C ALA A 328 13.13 -20.56 -4.14
N SER A 329 11.90 -20.12 -4.42
CA SER A 329 11.61 -18.88 -5.14
C SER A 329 11.55 -17.63 -4.25
N LEU A 330 11.47 -17.81 -2.93
CA LEU A 330 11.42 -16.71 -1.98
C LEU A 330 12.79 -16.02 -1.82
N PRO A 331 12.84 -14.75 -1.40
CA PRO A 331 14.07 -14.01 -1.17
C PRO A 331 14.97 -14.74 -0.18
N GLN A 332 16.26 -14.87 -0.53
CA GLN A 332 17.23 -15.56 0.33
C GLN A 332 17.88 -14.55 1.31
N PRO A 333 17.93 -14.85 2.62
CA PRO A 333 18.44 -13.91 3.63
C PRO A 333 19.92 -13.49 3.45
N LEU A 334 20.69 -14.30 2.72
CA LEU A 334 22.12 -14.09 2.49
C LEU A 334 22.34 -13.72 1.02
N GLY A 335 22.72 -12.47 0.78
CA GLY A 335 23.21 -12.01 -0.53
C GLY A 335 22.16 -11.44 -1.49
N GLU A 336 20.88 -11.38 -1.11
CA GLU A 336 19.83 -10.70 -1.87
C GLU A 336 19.36 -9.45 -1.12
N GLU A 337 19.45 -8.30 -1.78
CA GLU A 337 18.99 -7.01 -1.25
C GLU A 337 17.51 -6.79 -1.59
N PRO A 338 16.71 -6.14 -0.74
CA PRO A 338 15.32 -5.82 -1.05
C PRO A 338 15.24 -4.66 -2.06
N PHE A 339 14.26 -4.72 -2.96
CA PHE A 339 14.11 -3.69 -4.01
C PHE A 339 12.65 -3.49 -4.45
N ILE A 340 12.38 -2.32 -5.02
CA ILE A 340 11.16 -2.04 -5.78
C ILE A 340 11.34 -2.58 -7.20
N ALA A 341 10.35 -3.28 -7.74
CA ALA A 341 10.47 -3.95 -9.03
C ALA A 341 10.74 -2.96 -10.19
N ALA A 342 11.54 -3.35 -11.19
CA ALA A 342 11.91 -2.45 -12.29
C ALA A 342 10.71 -2.00 -13.15
N LEU A 343 9.69 -2.84 -13.29
CA LEU A 343 8.49 -2.54 -14.08
C LEU A 343 7.74 -1.28 -13.59
N PRO A 344 7.30 -1.19 -12.32
CA PRO A 344 6.67 0.03 -11.82
C PRO A 344 7.62 1.23 -11.79
N GLN A 345 8.92 1.04 -11.55
CA GLN A 345 9.89 2.14 -11.64
C GLN A 345 9.91 2.73 -13.06
N ALA A 346 10.02 1.89 -14.09
CA ALA A 346 10.09 2.34 -15.48
C ALA A 346 8.81 3.07 -15.91
N VAL A 347 7.64 2.50 -15.61
CA VAL A 347 6.36 3.10 -16.02
C VAL A 347 6.07 4.40 -15.26
N LEU A 348 6.49 4.52 -13.99
CA LEU A 348 6.36 5.75 -13.23
C LEU A 348 7.36 6.82 -13.70
N ALA A 349 8.55 6.45 -14.16
CA ALA A 349 9.51 7.40 -14.73
C ALA A 349 9.10 7.85 -16.16
N ASN A 350 8.36 7.04 -16.90
CA ASN A 350 7.90 7.35 -18.25
C ASN A 350 6.98 8.61 -18.25
N PRO A 351 7.31 9.68 -18.98
CA PRO A 351 6.48 10.91 -19.05
C PRO A 351 5.04 10.68 -19.53
N ASP A 352 4.83 9.67 -20.37
CA ASP A 352 3.51 9.26 -20.88
C ASP A 352 2.95 8.02 -20.14
N GLY A 353 3.47 7.80 -18.93
CA GLY A 353 3.08 6.73 -18.02
C GLY A 353 1.94 7.10 -17.04
N PRO A 354 1.55 6.17 -16.13
CA PRO A 354 0.59 6.43 -15.07
C PRO A 354 1.19 7.33 -13.98
N LEU A 355 0.30 7.93 -13.18
CA LEU A 355 0.63 8.74 -12.00
C LEU A 355 0.92 7.88 -10.76
N ALA A 356 0.34 6.69 -10.70
CA ALA A 356 0.56 5.74 -9.62
C ALA A 356 0.42 4.29 -10.07
N VAL A 357 1.11 3.39 -9.37
CA VAL A 357 0.98 1.95 -9.48
C VAL A 357 0.67 1.37 -8.11
N ILE A 358 -0.41 0.60 -7.99
CA ILE A 358 -0.68 -0.26 -6.84
C ILE A 358 -0.23 -1.66 -7.22
N GLY A 359 0.67 -2.25 -6.45
CA GLY A 359 1.18 -3.59 -6.73
C GLY A 359 1.48 -4.35 -5.45
N HIS A 360 1.82 -5.64 -5.60
CA HIS A 360 2.06 -6.53 -4.48
C HIS A 360 3.56 -6.68 -4.21
N VAL A 361 3.96 -6.58 -2.95
CA VAL A 361 5.30 -6.95 -2.49
C VAL A 361 5.26 -8.37 -1.97
N ASP A 362 6.20 -9.21 -2.38
CA ASP A 362 6.19 -10.66 -2.09
C ASP A 362 5.13 -11.45 -2.88
N LEU A 363 4.78 -12.65 -2.43
CA LEU A 363 3.77 -13.53 -3.05
C LEU A 363 2.35 -12.97 -2.95
N ALA A 364 1.68 -12.87 -4.10
CA ALA A 364 0.25 -12.58 -4.21
C ALA A 364 -0.55 -13.88 -4.36
N TRP A 365 -1.60 -14.06 -3.57
CA TRP A 365 -2.46 -15.24 -3.55
C TRP A 365 -3.85 -14.90 -4.09
N THR A 366 -4.65 -15.91 -4.44
CA THR A 366 -6.06 -15.67 -4.85
C THR A 366 -6.97 -15.36 -3.67
N LEU A 367 -6.45 -15.48 -2.45
CA LEU A 367 -7.19 -15.43 -1.19
C LEU A 367 -7.73 -14.04 -0.85
N SER A 368 -7.08 -12.99 -1.33
CA SER A 368 -7.58 -11.62 -1.18
C SER A 368 -8.90 -11.38 -1.91
N PHE A 369 -9.21 -12.12 -2.99
CA PHE A 369 -10.46 -11.98 -3.77
C PHE A 369 -11.35 -13.22 -3.82
N SER A 370 -10.91 -14.36 -3.27
CA SER A 370 -11.70 -15.59 -3.17
C SER A 370 -11.53 -16.21 -1.78
N ALA A 371 -12.61 -16.18 -0.99
CA ALA A 371 -12.60 -16.65 0.39
C ALA A 371 -13.57 -17.76 0.75
N HIS A 372 -13.04 -18.92 1.16
CA HIS A 372 -13.81 -20.16 1.38
C HIS A 372 -14.75 -20.49 0.19
N GLY A 373 -14.29 -20.25 -1.04
CA GLY A 373 -15.09 -20.42 -2.26
C GLY A 373 -16.13 -19.31 -2.51
N GLN A 374 -16.20 -18.29 -1.65
CA GLN A 374 -17.02 -17.09 -1.85
C GLN A 374 -16.20 -15.98 -2.48
N ARG A 375 -16.79 -15.23 -3.40
CA ARG A 375 -16.11 -14.09 -4.02
C ARG A 375 -16.05 -12.91 -3.06
N THR A 376 -14.88 -12.28 -2.95
CA THR A 376 -14.66 -11.05 -2.17
C THR A 376 -14.22 -9.89 -3.07
N THR A 377 -14.66 -9.89 -4.33
CA THR A 377 -14.33 -8.89 -5.37
C THR A 377 -14.62 -7.45 -4.96
N SER A 378 -15.61 -7.23 -4.07
CA SER A 378 -15.98 -5.92 -3.55
C SER A 378 -14.79 -5.15 -2.95
N ARG A 379 -13.81 -5.87 -2.38
CA ARG A 379 -12.57 -5.31 -1.83
C ARG A 379 -11.79 -4.50 -2.86
N PHE A 380 -11.58 -5.08 -4.04
CA PHE A 380 -10.83 -4.46 -5.13
C PHE A 380 -11.69 -3.46 -5.91
N PHE A 381 -12.96 -3.81 -6.15
CA PHE A 381 -13.89 -2.91 -6.82
C PHE A 381 -14.05 -1.58 -6.08
N GLY A 382 -14.03 -1.59 -4.74
CA GLY A 382 -14.05 -0.37 -3.92
C GLY A 382 -12.91 0.60 -4.25
N VAL A 383 -11.70 0.09 -4.46
CA VAL A 383 -10.52 0.89 -4.87
C VAL A 383 -10.74 1.49 -6.26
N LEU A 384 -11.14 0.66 -7.23
CA LEU A 384 -11.36 1.09 -8.61
C LEU A 384 -12.45 2.16 -8.69
N ARG A 385 -13.54 1.97 -7.94
CA ARG A 385 -14.66 2.92 -7.86
C ARG A 385 -14.22 4.25 -7.25
N ALA A 386 -13.47 4.23 -6.15
CA ALA A 386 -12.98 5.45 -5.51
C ALA A 386 -12.10 6.27 -6.46
N LEU A 387 -11.14 5.61 -7.13
CA LEU A 387 -10.30 6.23 -8.16
C LEU A 387 -11.12 6.82 -9.31
N ALA A 388 -12.11 6.07 -9.83
CA ALA A 388 -12.95 6.50 -10.93
C ALA A 388 -13.81 7.72 -10.57
N GLN A 389 -14.18 7.86 -9.30
CA GLN A 389 -14.90 9.00 -8.74
C GLN A 389 -13.98 10.21 -8.44
N GLY A 390 -12.70 10.15 -8.82
CA GLY A 390 -11.75 11.25 -8.66
C GLY A 390 -11.12 11.35 -7.26
N HIS A 391 -11.27 10.32 -6.41
CA HIS A 391 -10.53 10.26 -5.15
C HIS A 391 -9.03 10.15 -5.40
N ARG A 392 -8.24 10.68 -4.47
CA ARG A 392 -6.78 10.54 -4.49
C ARG A 392 -6.37 9.07 -4.29
N ALA A 393 -5.21 8.70 -4.82
CA ALA A 393 -4.73 7.33 -4.86
C ALA A 393 -4.53 6.72 -3.47
N GLY A 394 -3.99 7.50 -2.52
CA GLY A 394 -3.77 7.08 -1.15
C GLY A 394 -5.04 6.66 -0.41
N PRO A 395 -6.06 7.53 -0.28
CA PRO A 395 -7.36 7.17 0.30
C PRO A 395 -8.05 6.02 -0.44
N SER A 396 -7.93 5.97 -1.77
CA SER A 396 -8.54 4.89 -2.55
C SER A 396 -7.98 3.52 -2.17
N LEU A 397 -6.66 3.41 -1.95
CA LEU A 397 -6.04 2.17 -1.47
C LEU A 397 -6.49 1.78 -0.06
N MET A 398 -6.87 2.74 0.79
CA MET A 398 -7.37 2.44 2.14
C MET A 398 -8.67 1.64 2.18
N ALA A 399 -9.42 1.57 1.07
CA ALA A 399 -10.54 0.64 0.97
C ALA A 399 -10.11 -0.82 1.22
N LEU A 400 -8.89 -1.24 0.82
CA LEU A 400 -8.36 -2.57 1.12
C LEU A 400 -7.98 -2.74 2.60
N GLN A 401 -7.56 -1.65 3.25
CA GLN A 401 -7.12 -1.72 4.64
C GLN A 401 -8.27 -2.02 5.61
N HIS A 402 -9.51 -1.66 5.27
CA HIS A 402 -10.67 -2.05 6.05
C HIS A 402 -10.75 -3.57 6.21
N PHE A 403 -10.58 -4.31 5.11
CA PHE A 403 -10.61 -5.77 5.11
C PHE A 403 -9.36 -6.37 5.76
N PHE A 404 -8.20 -5.74 5.60
CA PHE A 404 -7.01 -6.14 6.35
C PHE A 404 -7.25 -6.05 7.87
N ASN A 405 -7.83 -4.94 8.35
CA ASN A 405 -8.14 -4.75 9.76
C ASN A 405 -9.14 -5.79 10.26
N GLU A 406 -10.18 -6.11 9.48
CA GLU A 406 -11.15 -7.16 9.80
C GLU A 406 -10.47 -8.54 9.93
N MET A 407 -9.59 -8.91 9.00
CA MET A 407 -8.85 -10.17 9.05
C MET A 407 -7.85 -10.20 10.22
N ASN A 408 -7.19 -9.08 10.50
CA ASN A 408 -6.28 -8.94 11.64
C ASN A 408 -7.03 -9.08 12.98
N MET A 409 -8.21 -8.48 13.10
CA MET A 409 -9.04 -8.63 14.29
C MET A 409 -9.55 -10.06 14.46
N SER A 410 -10.00 -10.69 13.38
CA SER A 410 -10.46 -12.09 13.41
C SER A 410 -9.34 -13.05 13.85
N LEU A 411 -8.12 -12.83 13.36
CA LEU A 411 -6.95 -13.63 13.72
C LEU A 411 -6.58 -13.44 15.21
N THR A 412 -6.46 -12.21 15.68
CA THR A 412 -6.06 -11.90 17.06
C THR A 412 -7.12 -12.29 18.10
N ALA A 413 -8.41 -12.16 17.76
CA ALA A 413 -9.51 -12.62 18.60
C ALA A 413 -9.48 -14.15 18.77
N ARG A 414 -9.18 -14.88 17.69
CA ARG A 414 -9.02 -16.33 17.74
C ARG A 414 -7.86 -16.74 18.64
N ASP A 415 -6.71 -16.09 18.51
CA ASP A 415 -5.53 -16.38 19.33
C ASP A 415 -5.80 -16.11 20.81
N SER A 416 -6.46 -14.99 21.11
CA SER A 416 -6.85 -14.62 22.48
C SER A 416 -7.83 -15.64 23.08
N HIS A 417 -8.83 -16.05 22.30
CA HIS A 417 -9.78 -17.09 22.72
C HIS A 417 -9.07 -18.43 22.98
N ALA A 418 -8.15 -18.82 22.09
CA ALA A 418 -7.38 -20.05 22.26
C ALA A 418 -6.52 -20.03 23.53
N ALA A 419 -5.88 -18.90 23.83
CA ALA A 419 -5.11 -18.72 25.06
C ALA A 419 -5.98 -18.83 26.32
N LEU A 420 -7.15 -18.18 26.34
CA LEU A 420 -8.07 -18.22 27.50
C LEU A 420 -8.65 -19.61 27.76
N GLU A 421 -9.04 -20.34 26.72
CA GLU A 421 -9.57 -21.69 26.89
C GLU A 421 -8.47 -22.67 27.34
N THR A 422 -7.22 -22.47 26.87
CA THR A 422 -6.06 -23.23 27.35
C THR A 422 -5.79 -22.98 28.83
N ASP A 423 -5.85 -21.72 29.28
CA ASP A 423 -5.71 -21.34 30.70
C ASP A 423 -6.81 -21.98 31.58
N ARG A 424 -8.03 -22.11 31.05
CA ARG A 424 -9.14 -22.83 31.69
C ARG A 424 -9.00 -24.36 31.68
N GLY A 425 -7.88 -24.89 31.20
CA GLY A 425 -7.63 -26.33 31.07
C GLY A 425 -8.48 -27.01 30.00
N ARG A 426 -9.13 -26.26 29.11
CA ARG A 426 -9.95 -26.79 28.02
C ARG A 426 -9.08 -27.00 26.79
N LYS A 427 -9.29 -28.12 26.10
CA LYS A 427 -8.66 -28.34 24.79
C LYS A 427 -9.35 -27.47 23.75
N VAL A 428 -8.59 -26.60 23.11
CA VAL A 428 -9.05 -25.78 22.00
C VAL A 428 -8.94 -26.59 20.72
N PHE A 429 -10.08 -27.00 20.17
CA PHE A 429 -10.13 -27.56 18.81
C PHE A 429 -10.26 -26.41 17.80
N ALA A 430 -9.25 -25.56 17.74
CA ALA A 430 -9.15 -24.56 16.69
C ALA A 430 -8.70 -25.27 15.42
N SER A 431 -9.52 -25.24 14.36
CA SER A 431 -9.07 -25.57 13.00
C SER A 431 -7.78 -24.82 12.65
N GLU A 432 -6.67 -25.53 12.55
CA GLU A 432 -5.39 -24.97 12.10
C GLU A 432 -5.51 -24.42 10.67
N GLN A 433 -6.38 -25.04 9.86
CA GLN A 433 -6.68 -24.62 8.50
C GLN A 433 -7.31 -23.22 8.49
N ASP A 434 -8.30 -22.95 9.34
CA ASP A 434 -8.95 -21.64 9.40
C ASP A 434 -7.99 -20.54 9.89
N HIS A 435 -7.12 -20.87 10.84
CA HIS A 435 -6.10 -19.92 11.30
C HIS A 435 -5.11 -19.60 10.17
N ALA A 436 -4.59 -20.62 9.48
CA ALA A 436 -3.70 -20.44 8.33
C ALA A 436 -4.39 -19.63 7.21
N TYR A 437 -5.68 -19.87 7.00
CA TYR A 437 -6.51 -19.19 6.02
C TYR A 437 -6.65 -17.68 6.31
N LEU A 438 -6.99 -17.31 7.56
CA LEU A 438 -7.05 -15.93 8.01
C LEU A 438 -5.68 -15.23 7.93
N TRP A 439 -4.62 -15.94 8.34
CA TRP A 439 -3.26 -15.41 8.27
C TRP A 439 -2.85 -15.11 6.82
N LEU A 440 -3.09 -16.02 5.87
CA LEU A 440 -2.78 -15.81 4.46
C LEU A 440 -3.55 -14.63 3.86
N GLN A 441 -4.88 -14.55 4.09
CA GLN A 441 -5.69 -13.42 3.62
C GLN A 441 -5.16 -12.09 4.15
N ARG A 442 -4.82 -12.04 5.46
CA ARG A 442 -4.23 -10.86 6.08
C ARG A 442 -2.93 -10.46 5.39
N GLN A 443 -2.01 -11.41 5.16
CA GLN A 443 -0.74 -11.09 4.51
C GLN A 443 -0.92 -10.61 3.06
N ASP A 444 -1.80 -11.26 2.31
CA ASP A 444 -2.08 -10.94 0.91
C ASP A 444 -2.69 -9.53 0.77
N LEU A 445 -3.62 -9.15 1.65
CA LEU A 445 -4.18 -7.79 1.67
C LEU A 445 -3.14 -6.73 2.07
N MET A 446 -2.27 -7.03 3.03
CA MET A 446 -1.23 -6.10 3.50
C MET A 446 -0.06 -5.94 2.51
N GLY A 447 0.11 -6.88 1.57
CA GLY A 447 1.17 -6.87 0.58
C GLY A 447 0.97 -5.86 -0.54
N PHE A 448 -0.25 -5.33 -0.72
CA PHE A 448 -0.51 -4.25 -1.68
C PHE A 448 0.01 -2.90 -1.18
N ILE A 449 0.92 -2.30 -1.94
CA ILE A 449 1.47 -0.97 -1.68
C ILE A 449 1.22 -0.01 -2.84
N LEU A 450 1.16 1.28 -2.53
CA LEU A 450 1.12 2.36 -3.52
C LEU A 450 2.53 2.84 -3.85
N LEU A 451 2.86 2.85 -5.14
CA LEU A 451 4.04 3.47 -5.72
C LEU A 451 3.60 4.73 -6.48
N GLY A 452 4.20 5.87 -6.16
CA GLY A 452 3.73 7.19 -6.54
C GLY A 452 3.44 8.09 -5.34
N ASP A 453 3.16 9.37 -5.60
CA ASP A 453 2.65 10.31 -4.62
C ASP A 453 1.20 9.94 -4.24
N PRO A 454 0.89 9.69 -2.95
CA PRO A 454 -0.44 9.30 -2.52
C PRO A 454 -1.51 10.36 -2.79
N ALA A 455 -1.11 11.61 -3.06
CA ALA A 455 -2.03 12.70 -3.36
C ALA A 455 -2.47 12.76 -4.83
N VAL A 456 -1.88 12.01 -5.76
CA VAL A 456 -2.32 12.06 -7.16
C VAL A 456 -3.76 11.56 -7.31
N ARG A 457 -4.47 12.08 -8.30
CA ARG A 457 -5.82 11.64 -8.70
C ARG A 457 -5.91 11.61 -10.21
N LEU A 458 -6.89 10.88 -10.73
CA LEU A 458 -7.13 10.87 -12.18
C LEU A 458 -7.53 12.27 -12.67
N PRO A 459 -7.09 12.68 -13.87
CA PRO A 459 -7.46 13.95 -14.48
C PRO A 459 -8.87 13.89 -15.11
N VAL A 460 -9.87 13.57 -14.28
CA VAL A 460 -11.30 13.57 -14.63
C VAL A 460 -12.00 14.75 -13.96
N SER A 461 -13.09 15.23 -14.55
CA SER A 461 -13.92 16.26 -13.93
C SER A 461 -14.51 15.73 -12.62
N LEU A 462 -14.27 16.44 -11.52
CA LEU A 462 -14.88 16.09 -10.24
C LEU A 462 -16.40 16.33 -10.33
N PRO A 463 -17.23 15.45 -9.75
CA PRO A 463 -18.63 15.77 -9.55
C PRO A 463 -18.75 17.07 -8.75
N PRO A 464 -19.78 17.91 -8.98
CA PRO A 464 -20.05 19.06 -8.13
C PRO A 464 -20.14 18.60 -6.68
N GLU A 465 -19.49 19.32 -5.74
CA GLU A 465 -19.70 19.06 -4.32
C GLU A 465 -21.20 19.17 -4.03
N GLU A 466 -21.82 18.11 -3.51
CA GLU A 466 -23.18 18.20 -2.98
C GLU A 466 -23.12 19.14 -1.78
N SER A 467 -23.74 20.31 -1.95
CA SER A 467 -23.79 21.43 -1.00
C SER A 467 -24.50 21.09 0.30
#